data_AF-A0A9D1WLQ4-F1
#
_entry.id   AF-A0A9D1WLQ4-F1
#
_cell.length_a   1.000
_cell.length_b   1.000
_cell.length_c   1.000
_cell.angle_alpha   90.00
_cell.angle_beta   90.00
_cell.angle_gamma   90.00
#
_symmetry.space_group_name_H-M   'P 1'
#
loop_
_entity.id
_entity.type
_entity.pdbx_description
1 polymer ?
#
loop_
_entity_poly.entity_id
_entity_poly.type
_entity_poly.pdbx_seq_one_letter_code
_entity_poly.pdbx_strand_id
1 'polypeptide(L)' 'DDPELVAFGWWIEEPRVSLFAQQLGTLFPVSVKRLERQWAELVGHERR' A
#
# COMPACT_ATOMS: atom_id res chain seq x y z
N ASP A 1 1.74 17.47 -4.13
CA ASP A 1 1.62 16.02 -3.91
C ASP A 1 0.56 15.74 -2.87
N ASP A 2 -0.40 14.87 -3.19
CA ASP A 2 -1.43 14.43 -2.25
C ASP A 2 -0.80 13.47 -1.21
N PRO A 3 -0.82 13.80 0.08
CA PRO A 3 -0.22 12.95 1.13
C PRO A 3 -0.78 11.52 1.16
N GLU A 4 -2.05 11.33 0.83
CA GLU A 4 -2.68 10.00 0.85
C GLU A 4 -2.18 9.14 -0.32
N LEU A 5 -1.97 9.75 -1.49
CA LEU A 5 -1.38 9.07 -2.65
C LEU A 5 0.10 8.73 -2.43
N VAL A 6 0.86 9.62 -1.78
CA VAL A 6 2.26 9.35 -1.42
C VAL A 6 2.34 8.18 -0.43
N ALA A 7 1.48 8.16 0.58
CA ALA A 7 1.40 7.05 1.52
C ALA A 7 1.04 5.73 0.80
N PHE A 8 0.09 5.76 -0.14
CA PHE A 8 -0.27 4.58 -0.93
C PHE A 8 0.89 4.07 -1.80
N GLY A 9 1.74 4.96 -2.30
CA GLY A 9 2.99 4.59 -2.99
C GLY A 9 3.88 3.69 -2.12
N TRP A 10 4.04 4.03 -0.83
CA TRP A 10 4.79 3.19 0.13
C TRP A 10 4.14 1.83 0.36
N TRP A 11 2.81 1.76 0.37
CA TRP A 11 2.09 0.49 0.48
C TRP A 11 2.39 -0.48 -0.68
N ILE A 12 2.69 0.02 -1.88
CA ILE A 12 3.07 -0.80 -3.06
C ILE A 12 4.52 -1.29 -2.96
N GLU A 13 5.38 -0.63 -2.18
CA GLU A 13 6.79 -1.02 -2.01
C GLU A 13 6.95 -2.25 -1.12
N GLU A 14 6.20 -2.32 -0.02
CA GLU A 14 6.26 -3.43 0.95
C GLU A 14 6.01 -4.83 0.36
N PRO A 15 5.10 -5.05 -0.63
CA PRO A 15 4.98 -6.33 -1.32
C PRO A 15 6.29 -6.81 -1.95
N ARG A 16 7.14 -5.90 -2.43
CA ARG A 16 8.46 -6.24 -2.99
C ARG A 16 9.39 -6.73 -1.88
N VAL A 17 9.36 -6.13 -0.70
CA VAL A 17 10.13 -6.59 0.46
C VAL A 17 9.65 -7.98 0.91
N SER A 18 8.34 -8.21 0.97
CA SER A 18 7.77 -9.54 1.28
C SER A 18 8.21 -10.63 0.29
N LEU A 19 8.30 -10.30 -1.00
CA LEU A 19 8.63 -11.26 -2.05
C LEU A 19 10.14 -11.53 -2.17
N PHE A 20 10.96 -10.50 -1.99
CA PHE A 20 12.39 -10.57 -2.32
C PHE A 20 13.34 -10.43 -1.13
N ALA A 21 12.87 -9.96 0.03
CA ALA A 21 13.68 -9.68 1.21
C ALA A 21 13.04 -10.17 2.51
N GLN A 22 12.62 -11.45 2.53
CA GLN A 22 11.89 -12.07 3.66
C GLN A 22 12.62 -11.99 5.01
N GLN A 23 13.96 -11.99 5.02
CA GLN A 23 14.75 -11.88 6.25
C GLN A 23 14.70 -10.49 6.89
N LEU A 24 14.41 -9.44 6.10
CA LEU A 24 14.27 -8.08 6.59
C LEU A 24 12.89 -7.87 7.24
N GLY A 25 11.87 -8.57 6.74
CA GLY A 25 10.48 -8.41 7.15
C GLY A 25 9.84 -7.14 6.58
N THR A 26 8.52 -7.02 6.71
CA THR A 26 7.79 -5.81 6.33
C THR A 26 7.45 -4.96 7.54
N LEU A 27 7.34 -3.65 7.35
CA LEU A 27 6.96 -2.73 8.43
C LEU A 27 5.49 -2.91 8.86
N PHE A 28 4.65 -3.38 7.95
CA PHE A 28 3.26 -3.75 8.21
C PHE A 28 2.83 -4.90 7.28
N PRO A 29 1.76 -5.64 7.61
CA PRO A 29 1.36 -6.76 6.77
C PRO A 29 0.67 -6.23 5.51
N VAL A 30 1.22 -6.61 4.35
CA VAL A 30 0.75 -6.20 3.03
C VAL A 30 0.27 -7.37 2.20
N SER A 31 -0.72 -7.12 1.35
CA SER A 31 -1.18 -8.07 0.34
C SER A 31 -1.90 -7.31 -0.78
N VAL A 32 -2.00 -7.92 -1.96
CA VAL A 32 -2.74 -7.35 -3.10
C VAL A 32 -4.17 -7.00 -2.70
N LYS A 33 -4.87 -7.90 -2.00
CA LYS A 33 -6.24 -7.65 -1.51
C LYS A 33 -6.33 -6.44 -0.57
N ARG A 34 -5.31 -6.17 0.25
CA ARG A 34 -5.28 -4.99 1.12
C ARG A 34 -5.05 -3.71 0.32
N LEU A 35 -4.18 -3.75 -0.68
CA LEU A 35 -3.94 -2.65 -1.61
C LEU A 35 -5.21 -2.27 -2.38
N GLU A 36 -5.93 -3.25 -2.92
CA GLU A 36 -7.18 -3.04 -3.63
C GLU A 36 -8.23 -2.34 -2.75
N ARG A 37 -8.36 -2.76 -1.49
CA ARG A 37 -9.27 -2.12 -0.54
C ARG A 37 -8.87 -0.67 -0.25
N GLN A 38 -7.61 -0.43 0.05
CA GLN A 38 -7.11 0.91 0.36
C GLN A 38 -7.27 1.86 -0.84
N TRP A 39 -7.02 1.36 -2.05
CA TRP A 39 -7.23 2.13 -3.28
C TRP A 39 -8.70 2.49 -3.50
N ALA A 40 -9.62 1.55 -3.26
CA ALA A 40 -11.05 1.81 -3.35
C ALA A 40 -11.52 2.88 -2.33
N GLU A 41 -10.96 2.87 -1.11
CA GLU A 41 -11.21 3.90 -0.10
C GLU A 41 -10.68 5.27 -0.52
N LEU A 42 -9.45 5.34 -1.04
CA LEU A 42 -8.80 6.55 -1.57
C LEU A 42 -9.60 7.18 -2.72
N VAL A 43 -9.92 6.40 -3.77
CA VAL A 43 -10.69 6.89 -4.92
C VAL A 43 -12.14 7.20 -4.53
N GLY A 44 -12.68 6.51 -3.53
CA GLY A 44 -13.98 6.83 -2.94
C GLY A 44 -13.99 8.14 -2.15
N HIS A 45 -12.84 8.52 -1.55
CA HIS A 45 -12.65 9.77 -0.83
C HIS A 45 -12.60 10.97 -1.76
N GLU A 46 -11.87 10.87 -2.88
CA GLU A 46 -11.81 11.91 -3.93
C GLU A 46 -13.18 12.24 -4.55
N ARG A 47 -14.14 11.31 -4.48
CA ARG A 47 -15.46 11.44 -5.09
C ARG A 47 -16.50 12.08 -4.17
N ARG A 48 -16.13 12.45 -2.94
CA ARG A 48 -17.00 13.15 -1.96
C ARG A 48 -16.77 14.65 -1.93
#